data_AF-A0A1X1D1K3-F1
#
_entry.id   AF-A0A1X1D1K3-F1
#
_cell.length_a   1.000
_cell.length_b   1.000
_cell.length_c   1.000
_cell.angle_alpha   90.00
_cell.angle_beta   90.00
_cell.angle_gamma   90.00
#
_symmetry.space_group_name_H-M   'P 1'
#
loop_
_entity.id
_entity.type
_entity.pdbx_description
1 polymer ?
#
loop_
_entity_poly.entity_id
_entity_poly.type
_entity_poly.pdbx_seq_one_letter_code
_entity_poly.pdbx_strand_id
1 'polypeptide(L)'
;MQSHNRGLLAVDKQGNRVLFLDPDTFAVQQELNAFPPRPHELLMLPEQAKAYVPIYGDGIHGDNPHPGHKVAVIDLRERLIRGFIDLSPLQSPHSGQLGRDGKVYLCCENSAAVAVIDPVSDTVEKIIKLPSHNAHRLTLSPSGRKLFTENEEDASITVVDLCEAEGRIIDNILLPGPISGIAASPKHPYLVASAADAPLLYVVDRQSHRIRQRIKLAGHQQPCQVVRFSANGERLVAIGDQEPVITLFDDLLNPLGDIQVGNKPMDGCFSADNRTLLIANEGDGTLSVIDLQKMQVVATPTAGTGCEVLSYFHIK
;
A
#
# COMPACT_ATOMS: atom_id res chain seq x y z
N MET A 1 -27.93 11.01 15.56
CA MET A 1 -26.74 11.13 14.71
C MET A 1 -26.34 9.73 14.30
N GLN A 2 -26.27 9.42 13.01
CA GLN A 2 -25.73 8.13 12.57
C GLN A 2 -24.25 8.09 12.99
N SER A 3 -23.86 7.09 13.77
CA SER A 3 -22.47 6.92 14.15
C SER A 3 -21.66 6.57 12.90
N HIS A 4 -20.81 7.49 12.43
CA HIS A 4 -19.88 7.28 11.30
C HIS A 4 -18.70 6.37 11.69
N ASN A 5 -18.97 5.30 12.44
CA ASN A 5 -17.96 4.43 13.00
C ASN A 5 -17.41 3.40 12.01
N ARG A 6 -17.91 3.40 10.77
CA ARG A 6 -17.40 2.57 9.67
C ARG A 6 -17.48 3.32 8.34
N GLY A 7 -16.62 2.97 7.41
CA GLY A 7 -16.66 3.50 6.05
C GLY A 7 -15.51 2.98 5.19
N LEU A 8 -15.41 3.56 4.00
CA LEU A 8 -14.27 3.43 3.11
C LEU A 8 -13.62 4.80 2.96
N LEU A 9 -12.30 4.83 2.97
CA LEU A 9 -11.53 6.01 2.61
C LEU A 9 -10.76 5.70 1.33
N ALA A 10 -10.88 6.55 0.31
CA ALA A 10 -10.17 6.42 -0.96
C ALA A 10 -9.36 7.67 -1.26
N VAL A 11 -8.17 7.49 -1.82
CA VAL A 11 -7.30 8.58 -2.28
C VAL A 11 -7.49 8.73 -3.79
N ASP A 12 -8.18 9.79 -4.19
CA ASP A 12 -8.36 10.19 -5.58
C ASP A 12 -7.18 11.07 -5.99
N LYS A 13 -6.07 10.41 -6.34
CA LYS A 13 -4.81 11.06 -6.74
C LYS A 13 -5.05 12.04 -7.87
N GLN A 14 -5.76 11.62 -8.92
CA GLN A 14 -6.01 12.45 -10.10
C GLN A 14 -6.94 13.63 -9.80
N GLY A 15 -7.90 13.44 -8.89
CA GLY A 15 -8.79 14.49 -8.40
C GLY A 15 -8.20 15.39 -7.32
N ASN A 16 -6.97 15.15 -6.85
CA ASN A 16 -6.33 15.85 -5.73
C ASN A 16 -7.19 15.90 -4.46
N ARG A 17 -7.82 14.78 -4.10
CA ARG A 17 -8.76 14.72 -2.98
C ARG A 17 -8.79 13.35 -2.32
N VAL A 18 -9.41 13.31 -1.14
CA VAL A 18 -9.73 12.08 -0.41
C VAL A 18 -11.24 11.97 -0.31
N LEU A 19 -11.76 10.76 -0.51
CA LEU A 19 -13.19 10.47 -0.56
C LEU A 19 -13.57 9.56 0.60
N PHE A 20 -14.58 9.97 1.38
CA PHE A 20 -15.30 9.05 2.26
C PHE A 20 -16.42 8.42 1.47
N LEU A 21 -16.39 7.10 1.35
CA LEU A 21 -17.37 6.30 0.63
C LEU A 21 -18.19 5.48 1.63
N ASP A 22 -19.46 5.27 1.29
CA ASP A 22 -20.30 4.31 1.97
C ASP A 22 -19.74 2.88 1.74
N PRO A 23 -19.56 2.06 2.79
CA PRO A 23 -18.86 0.78 2.64
C PRO A 23 -19.69 -0.31 1.95
N ASP A 24 -21.01 -0.10 1.80
CA ASP A 24 -21.92 -1.10 1.22
C ASP A 24 -22.37 -0.71 -0.20
N THR A 25 -22.63 0.59 -0.42
CA THR A 25 -23.10 1.14 -1.70
C THR A 25 -21.99 1.79 -2.52
N PHE A 26 -20.82 2.06 -1.92
CA PHE A 26 -19.68 2.75 -2.52
C PHE A 26 -19.97 4.18 -2.98
N ALA A 27 -21.11 4.76 -2.58
CA ALA A 27 -21.45 6.14 -2.88
C ALA A 27 -20.53 7.11 -2.13
N VAL A 28 -20.09 8.17 -2.80
CA VAL A 28 -19.34 9.27 -2.17
C VAL A 28 -20.25 9.97 -1.15
N GLN A 29 -19.85 9.92 0.12
CA GLN A 29 -20.53 10.59 1.22
C GLN A 29 -19.92 11.95 1.51
N GLN A 30 -18.60 12.11 1.31
CA GLN A 30 -17.89 13.36 1.54
C GLN A 30 -16.57 13.40 0.77
N GLU A 31 -16.16 14.60 0.36
CA GLU A 31 -14.87 14.86 -0.29
C GLU A 31 -14.04 15.83 0.55
N LEU A 32 -12.73 15.56 0.64
CA LEU A 32 -11.73 16.45 1.20
C LEU A 32 -10.79 16.86 0.08
N ASN A 33 -10.76 18.14 -0.30
CA ASN A 33 -10.04 18.64 -1.48
C ASN A 33 -8.96 19.70 -1.16
N ALA A 34 -8.74 20.01 0.12
CA ALA A 34 -7.70 20.94 0.55
C ALA A 34 -6.33 20.25 0.70
N PHE A 35 -5.92 19.51 -0.34
CA PHE A 35 -4.64 18.82 -0.40
C PHE A 35 -3.64 19.56 -1.29
N PRO A 36 -2.34 19.47 -1.01
CA PRO A 36 -1.34 19.67 -2.05
C PRO A 36 -1.55 18.66 -3.20
N PRO A 37 -1.02 18.94 -4.40
CA PRO A 37 -1.20 18.06 -5.54
C PRO A 37 -0.77 16.60 -5.28
N ARG A 38 -1.51 15.68 -5.88
CA ARG A 38 -1.29 14.22 -5.90
C ARG A 38 -1.09 13.60 -4.51
N PRO A 39 -2.14 13.57 -3.65
CA PRO A 39 -2.16 12.62 -2.55
C PRO A 39 -2.03 11.21 -3.13
N HIS A 40 -1.22 10.35 -2.50
CA HIS A 40 -0.68 9.17 -3.20
C HIS A 40 -1.03 7.85 -2.53
N GLU A 41 -0.85 7.77 -1.20
CA GLU A 41 -0.96 6.52 -0.44
C GLU A 41 -1.91 6.67 0.74
N LEU A 42 -2.24 5.55 1.38
CA LEU A 42 -3.17 5.53 2.51
C LEU A 42 -2.75 4.56 3.62
N LEU A 43 -2.60 5.08 4.84
CA LEU A 43 -2.44 4.29 6.05
C LEU A 43 -3.58 4.57 7.04
N MET A 44 -4.40 3.56 7.33
CA MET A 44 -5.47 3.66 8.32
C MET A 44 -4.95 3.38 9.74
N LEU A 45 -5.34 4.23 10.69
CA LEU A 45 -5.01 4.13 12.12
C LEU A 45 -6.31 4.16 12.95
N PRO A 46 -7.15 3.11 12.85
CA PRO A 46 -8.51 3.12 13.38
C PRO A 46 -8.59 3.25 14.92
N GLU A 47 -7.60 2.73 15.66
CA GLU A 47 -7.56 2.88 17.12
C GLU A 47 -7.34 4.35 17.54
N GLN A 48 -6.65 5.13 16.72
CA GLN A 48 -6.49 6.59 16.87
C GLN A 48 -7.58 7.36 16.13
N ALA A 49 -8.53 6.67 15.50
CA ALA A 49 -9.58 7.23 14.65
C ALA A 49 -9.07 8.22 13.59
N LYS A 50 -7.91 7.91 12.99
CA LYS A 50 -7.29 8.75 11.97
C LYS A 50 -6.73 7.95 10.81
N ALA A 51 -6.35 8.64 9.75
CA ALA A 51 -5.58 8.08 8.65
C ALA A 51 -4.46 9.04 8.24
N TYR A 52 -3.40 8.48 7.67
CA TYR A 52 -2.33 9.24 7.05
C TYR A 52 -2.41 9.11 5.53
N VAL A 53 -2.28 10.24 4.84
CA VAL A 53 -2.24 10.31 3.38
C VAL A 53 -0.94 11.00 2.96
N PRO A 54 0.08 10.23 2.57
CA PRO A 54 1.35 10.74 2.09
C PRO A 54 1.20 11.59 0.82
N ILE A 55 1.91 12.71 0.79
CA ILE A 55 1.93 13.67 -0.32
C ILE A 55 3.25 13.50 -1.06
N TYR A 56 3.22 12.65 -2.09
CA TYR A 56 4.41 12.19 -2.81
C TYR A 56 5.08 13.31 -3.62
N GLY A 57 4.30 14.18 -4.25
CA GLY A 57 4.77 15.16 -5.22
C GLY A 57 4.13 14.98 -6.59
N ASP A 58 4.51 15.82 -7.55
CA ASP A 58 3.87 15.88 -8.87
C ASP A 58 4.58 15.05 -9.96
N GLY A 59 5.49 14.16 -9.58
CA GLY A 59 6.09 13.18 -10.48
C GLY A 59 5.57 11.77 -10.34
N ILE A 60 6.42 10.83 -10.75
CA ILE A 60 6.28 9.38 -10.64
C ILE A 60 7.52 8.81 -9.93
N HIS A 61 7.49 7.54 -9.55
CA HIS A 61 8.66 6.84 -9.00
C HIS A 61 9.88 6.96 -9.91
N GLY A 62 11.06 7.17 -9.32
CA GLY A 62 12.31 7.41 -10.03
C GLY A 62 12.43 8.75 -10.81
N ASP A 63 11.32 9.46 -11.06
CA ASP A 63 11.27 10.75 -11.77
C ASP A 63 10.24 11.70 -11.12
N ASN A 64 10.67 12.33 -10.02
CA ASN A 64 9.86 13.28 -9.25
C ASN A 64 10.49 14.67 -9.19
N PRO A 65 10.14 15.60 -10.11
CA PRO A 65 10.79 16.90 -10.22
C PRO A 65 10.44 17.86 -9.08
N HIS A 66 9.25 17.73 -8.47
CA HIS A 66 8.86 18.51 -7.28
C HIS A 66 8.38 17.57 -6.17
N PRO A 67 9.32 16.88 -5.49
CA PRO A 67 8.96 15.90 -4.48
C PRO A 67 8.30 16.58 -3.28
N GLY A 68 7.21 15.99 -2.82
CA GLY A 68 6.53 16.38 -1.61
C GLY A 68 7.30 15.92 -0.36
N HIS A 69 6.89 16.44 0.79
CA HIS A 69 7.53 16.15 2.08
C HIS A 69 6.51 16.14 3.22
N LYS A 70 5.22 16.00 2.89
CA LYS A 70 4.12 16.11 3.86
C LYS A 70 3.32 14.82 3.94
N VAL A 71 2.72 14.59 5.09
CA VAL A 71 1.71 13.55 5.31
C VAL A 71 0.48 14.21 5.88
N ALA A 72 -0.64 14.15 5.16
CA ALA A 72 -1.90 14.69 5.67
C ALA A 72 -2.45 13.79 6.79
N VAL A 73 -2.95 14.40 7.86
CA VAL A 73 -3.60 13.72 8.98
C VAL A 73 -5.11 13.89 8.83
N ILE A 74 -5.81 12.79 8.58
CA ILE A 74 -7.27 12.77 8.36
C ILE A 74 -7.95 12.25 9.61
N ASP A 75 -8.91 13.00 10.15
CA ASP A 75 -9.81 12.54 11.20
C ASP A 75 -10.92 11.68 10.59
N LEU A 76 -11.08 10.45 11.05
CA LEU A 76 -12.10 9.54 10.54
C LEU A 76 -13.48 9.75 11.18
N ARG A 77 -13.54 10.30 12.40
CA ARG A 77 -14.80 10.62 13.09
C ARG A 77 -15.42 11.89 12.51
N GLU A 78 -14.61 12.94 12.49
CA GLU A 78 -15.03 14.28 12.05
C GLU A 78 -14.94 14.43 10.53
N ARG A 79 -14.32 13.47 9.83
CA ARG A 79 -14.14 13.43 8.37
C ARG A 79 -13.55 14.74 7.86
N LEU A 80 -12.39 15.12 8.38
CA LEU A 80 -11.70 16.37 8.01
C LEU A 80 -10.19 16.21 8.00
N ILE A 81 -9.50 17.14 7.34
CA ILE A 81 -8.03 17.24 7.41
C ILE A 81 -7.68 17.99 8.70
N ARG A 82 -7.02 17.33 9.65
CA ARG A 82 -6.55 17.96 10.90
C ARG A 82 -5.30 18.81 10.71
N GLY A 83 -4.44 18.42 9.77
CA GLY A 83 -3.17 19.07 9.52
C GLY A 83 -2.24 18.21 8.69
N PHE A 84 -0.95 18.56 8.72
CA PHE A 84 0.08 17.88 7.98
C PHE A 84 1.31 17.67 8.86
N ILE A 85 1.87 16.47 8.84
CA ILE A 85 3.20 16.18 9.36
C ILE A 85 4.21 16.63 8.31
N ASP A 86 5.20 17.43 8.70
CA ASP A 86 6.31 17.82 7.85
C ASP A 86 7.48 16.85 8.07
N LEU A 87 7.92 16.20 6.99
CA LEU A 87 9.02 15.23 7.01
C LEU A 87 10.36 15.83 6.60
N SER A 88 10.42 17.14 6.31
CA SER A 88 11.64 17.81 5.85
C SER A 88 12.85 17.48 6.74
N PRO A 89 14.02 17.19 6.16
CA PRO A 89 14.35 17.29 4.73
C PRO A 89 14.00 16.03 3.90
N LEU A 90 13.26 15.05 4.45
CA LEU A 90 12.86 13.87 3.71
C LEU A 90 11.84 14.20 2.61
N GLN A 91 11.90 13.44 1.53
CA GLN A 91 11.18 13.69 0.28
C GLN A 91 10.47 12.44 -0.23
N SER A 92 9.42 12.65 -1.03
CA SER A 92 8.61 11.61 -1.67
C SER A 92 8.07 10.58 -0.69
N PRO A 93 7.30 10.99 0.34
CA PRO A 93 6.68 10.04 1.25
C PRO A 93 5.67 9.17 0.49
N HIS A 94 5.80 7.86 0.61
CA HIS A 94 4.99 6.89 -0.14
C HIS A 94 4.25 5.94 0.81
N SER A 95 4.60 4.66 0.92
CA SER A 95 3.86 3.72 1.76
C SER A 95 4.23 3.82 3.24
N GLY A 96 3.30 3.48 4.13
CA GLY A 96 3.58 3.35 5.56
C GLY A 96 2.86 2.19 6.21
N GLN A 97 3.38 1.70 7.34
CA GLN A 97 2.75 0.66 8.15
C GLN A 97 2.85 0.98 9.65
N LEU A 98 1.80 0.62 10.39
CA LEU A 98 1.79 0.68 11.85
C LEU A 98 2.54 -0.53 12.42
N GLY A 99 3.61 -0.26 13.17
CA GLY A 99 4.36 -1.24 13.93
C GLY A 99 3.63 -1.71 15.19
N ARG A 100 4.05 -2.87 15.70
CA ARG A 100 3.50 -3.43 16.96
C ARG A 100 3.94 -2.67 18.21
N ASP A 101 4.98 -1.88 18.08
CA ASP A 101 5.44 -0.88 19.05
C ASP A 101 4.55 0.38 19.09
N GLY A 102 3.54 0.46 18.21
CA GLY A 102 2.63 1.59 18.11
C GLY A 102 3.18 2.75 17.30
N LYS A 103 4.33 2.61 16.64
CA LYS A 103 4.92 3.65 15.78
C LYS A 103 4.58 3.41 14.31
N VAL A 104 4.47 4.48 13.53
CA VAL A 104 4.30 4.38 12.08
C VAL A 104 5.67 4.41 11.42
N TYR A 105 5.94 3.44 10.56
CA TYR A 105 7.10 3.39 9.69
C TYR A 105 6.66 3.79 8.28
N LEU A 106 7.23 4.86 7.73
CA LEU A 106 6.84 5.42 6.44
C LEU A 106 8.07 5.64 5.55
N CYS A 107 8.07 5.12 4.33
CA CYS A 107 9.17 5.32 3.39
C CYS A 107 9.13 6.71 2.75
N CYS A 108 10.31 7.27 2.55
CA CYS A 108 10.56 8.53 1.84
C CYS A 108 11.50 8.22 0.68
N GLU A 109 10.94 8.05 -0.52
CA GLU A 109 11.58 7.38 -1.65
C GLU A 109 12.87 8.07 -2.08
N ASN A 110 12.80 9.35 -2.48
CA ASN A 110 13.96 10.11 -2.96
C ASN A 110 15.02 10.35 -1.87
N SER A 111 14.68 10.10 -0.60
CA SER A 111 15.61 10.23 0.53
C SER A 111 16.24 8.91 0.95
N ALA A 112 15.85 7.78 0.34
CA ALA A 112 16.26 6.43 0.72
C ALA A 112 16.20 6.23 2.25
N ALA A 113 15.05 6.56 2.84
CA ALA A 113 14.89 6.56 4.29
C ALA A 113 13.49 6.12 4.73
N VAL A 114 13.41 5.66 5.97
CA VAL A 114 12.15 5.41 6.68
C VAL A 114 12.02 6.42 7.82
N ALA A 115 10.96 7.24 7.78
CA ALA A 115 10.53 8.05 8.91
C ALA A 115 9.78 7.18 9.92
N VAL A 116 10.15 7.30 11.20
CA VAL A 116 9.44 6.69 12.33
C VAL A 116 8.65 7.78 13.02
N ILE A 117 7.33 7.64 13.03
CA ILE A 117 6.38 8.67 13.46
C ILE A 117 5.61 8.15 14.66
N ASP A 118 5.46 8.98 15.70
CA ASP A 118 4.51 8.73 16.78
C ASP A 118 3.09 9.12 16.33
N PRO A 119 2.15 8.17 16.22
CA PRO A 119 0.78 8.46 15.84
C PRO A 119 -0.09 9.02 16.97
N VAL A 120 0.43 9.27 18.16
CA VAL A 120 -0.28 10.01 19.21
C VAL A 120 -0.03 11.51 19.07
N SER A 121 1.23 11.91 18.85
CA SER A 121 1.64 13.32 18.75
C SER A 121 1.79 13.83 17.32
N ASP A 122 1.70 12.98 16.30
CA ASP A 122 1.93 13.34 14.89
C ASP A 122 3.34 13.88 14.62
N THR A 123 4.35 13.35 15.33
CA THR A 123 5.74 13.83 15.24
C THR A 123 6.69 12.75 14.73
N VAL A 124 7.63 13.14 13.87
CA VAL A 124 8.77 12.29 13.50
C VAL A 124 9.70 12.16 14.70
N GLU A 125 9.90 10.94 15.19
CA GLU A 125 10.81 10.68 16.31
C GLU A 125 12.19 10.27 15.84
N LYS A 126 12.26 9.66 14.65
CA LYS A 126 13.48 9.04 14.17
C LYS A 126 13.46 8.84 12.66
N ILE A 127 14.65 8.77 12.08
CA ILE A 127 14.89 8.48 10.67
C ILE A 127 15.84 7.28 10.58
N ILE A 128 15.47 6.26 9.82
CA ILE A 128 16.32 5.13 9.48
C ILE A 128 16.79 5.35 8.04
N LYS A 129 18.08 5.62 7.85
CA LYS A 129 18.67 5.74 6.51
C LYS A 129 18.92 4.35 5.94
N LEU A 130 18.63 4.17 4.65
CA LEU A 130 18.77 2.90 3.95
C LEU A 130 20.01 2.93 3.06
N PRO A 131 20.64 1.78 2.78
CA PRO A 131 21.81 1.69 1.91
C PRO A 131 21.40 1.50 0.44
N SER A 132 20.45 2.32 -0.02
CA SER A 132 19.86 2.27 -1.37
C SER A 132 19.78 3.68 -1.97
N HIS A 133 19.55 3.77 -3.27
CA HIS A 133 19.29 5.06 -3.93
C HIS A 133 17.86 5.55 -3.64
N ASN A 134 16.93 4.62 -3.45
CA ASN A 134 15.55 4.92 -3.09
C ASN A 134 14.89 3.83 -2.22
N ALA A 135 13.67 4.08 -1.79
CA ALA A 135 12.82 3.10 -1.12
C ALA A 135 11.34 3.41 -1.37
N HIS A 136 10.72 2.66 -2.28
CA HIS A 136 9.41 2.98 -2.82
C HIS A 136 8.28 2.48 -1.92
N ARG A 137 8.28 1.20 -1.54
CA ARG A 137 7.32 0.63 -0.59
C ARG A 137 7.98 -0.09 0.57
N LEU A 138 7.21 -0.39 1.62
CA LEU A 138 7.67 -1.17 2.76
C LEU A 138 6.63 -2.17 3.26
N THR A 139 7.12 -3.21 3.94
CA THR A 139 6.28 -4.13 4.70
C THR A 139 6.94 -4.56 6.01
N LEU A 140 6.12 -4.78 7.04
CA LEU A 140 6.56 -5.35 8.30
C LEU A 140 6.39 -6.87 8.32
N SER A 141 7.25 -7.58 9.05
CA SER A 141 6.96 -8.96 9.43
C SER A 141 5.75 -9.01 10.37
N PRO A 142 4.96 -10.09 10.39
CA PRO A 142 3.83 -10.21 11.31
C PRO A 142 4.23 -10.08 12.77
N SER A 143 5.46 -10.46 13.12
CA SER A 143 6.01 -10.27 14.47
C SER A 143 6.30 -8.81 14.83
N GLY A 144 6.34 -7.89 13.86
CA GLY A 144 6.75 -6.49 14.03
C GLY A 144 8.26 -6.29 14.22
N ARG A 145 9.06 -7.37 14.16
CA ARG A 145 10.50 -7.33 14.46
C ARG A 145 11.38 -7.00 13.27
N LYS A 146 10.89 -7.19 12.05
CA LYS A 146 11.62 -6.85 10.83
C LYS A 146 10.77 -5.95 9.96
N LEU A 147 11.43 -4.99 9.34
CA LEU A 147 10.91 -4.16 8.26
C LEU A 147 11.68 -4.48 6.98
N PHE A 148 10.96 -4.54 5.87
CA PHE A 148 11.51 -4.79 4.54
C PHE A 148 11.14 -3.60 3.67
N THR A 149 12.13 -2.93 3.07
CA THR A 149 11.88 -1.89 2.06
C THR A 149 12.16 -2.44 0.69
N GLU A 150 11.26 -2.15 -0.24
CA GLU A 150 11.42 -2.38 -1.66
C GLU A 150 12.18 -1.19 -2.26
N ASN A 151 13.32 -1.47 -2.88
CA ASN A 151 14.16 -0.48 -3.53
C ASN A 151 14.10 -0.79 -5.04
N GLU A 152 13.10 -0.21 -5.72
CA GLU A 152 12.61 -0.63 -7.04
C GLU A 152 13.73 -0.72 -8.09
N GLU A 153 14.39 0.39 -8.40
CA GLU A 153 15.43 0.48 -9.44
C GLU A 153 16.74 -0.18 -9.00
N ASP A 154 16.95 -0.35 -7.70
CA ASP A 154 18.12 -1.03 -7.13
C ASP A 154 17.99 -2.57 -7.19
N ALA A 155 16.84 -3.10 -7.61
CA ALA A 155 16.56 -4.53 -7.64
C ALA A 155 16.88 -5.20 -6.30
N SER A 156 16.51 -4.55 -5.19
CA SER A 156 16.86 -5.04 -3.85
C SER A 156 15.77 -4.84 -2.80
N ILE A 157 15.86 -5.63 -1.73
CA ILE A 157 15.04 -5.49 -0.53
C ILE A 157 15.96 -5.26 0.67
N THR A 158 15.92 -4.08 1.28
CA THR A 158 16.66 -3.84 2.52
C THR A 158 15.91 -4.43 3.70
N VAL A 159 16.62 -5.15 4.56
CA VAL A 159 16.08 -5.75 5.78
C VAL A 159 16.55 -4.97 6.99
N VAL A 160 15.60 -4.43 7.75
CA VAL A 160 15.85 -3.69 8.98
C VAL A 160 15.32 -4.49 10.17
N ASP A 161 16.18 -4.75 11.16
CA ASP A 161 15.81 -5.29 12.46
C ASP A 161 15.32 -4.16 13.37
N LEU A 162 14.09 -4.29 13.83
CA LEU A 162 13.42 -3.34 14.72
C LEU A 162 13.47 -3.75 16.19
N CYS A 163 14.22 -4.80 16.56
CA CYS A 163 14.42 -5.16 17.96
C CYS A 163 15.30 -4.16 18.72
N GLU A 164 16.18 -3.45 18.00
CA GLU A 164 17.01 -2.37 18.53
C GLU A 164 16.32 -1.03 18.26
N ALA A 165 16.40 -0.10 19.22
CA ALA A 165 15.72 1.19 19.12
C ALA A 165 16.15 1.99 17.88
N GLU A 166 17.38 1.79 17.43
CA GLU A 166 18.01 2.45 16.28
C GLU A 166 17.57 1.88 14.93
N GLY A 167 16.93 0.71 14.89
CA GLY A 167 16.55 0.07 13.63
C GLY A 167 17.79 -0.30 12.81
N ARG A 168 18.33 -1.50 12.99
CA ARG A 168 19.61 -1.89 12.41
C ARG A 168 19.40 -2.54 11.05
N ILE A 169 20.10 -2.07 10.02
CA ILE A 169 20.14 -2.79 8.74
C ILE A 169 20.90 -4.09 8.95
N ILE A 170 20.27 -5.22 8.59
CA ILE A 170 20.84 -6.55 8.80
C ILE A 170 21.10 -7.30 7.50
N ASP A 171 20.50 -6.88 6.39
CA ASP A 171 20.76 -7.44 5.07
C ASP A 171 20.27 -6.51 3.94
N ASN A 172 20.77 -6.74 2.73
CA ASN A 172 20.23 -6.20 1.51
C ASN A 172 20.08 -7.33 0.47
N ILE A 173 18.85 -7.80 0.29
CA ILE A 173 18.55 -8.95 -0.56
C ILE A 173 18.59 -8.50 -2.01
N LEU A 174 19.53 -9.02 -2.79
CA LEU A 174 19.60 -8.76 -4.24
C LEU A 174 18.63 -9.67 -5.00
N LEU A 175 17.84 -9.06 -5.88
CA LEU A 175 16.90 -9.74 -6.75
C LEU A 175 17.44 -9.78 -8.20
N PRO A 176 16.89 -10.66 -9.08
CA PRO A 176 17.35 -10.78 -10.46
C PRO A 176 17.07 -9.56 -11.35
N GLY A 177 16.16 -8.68 -10.92
CA GLY A 177 15.69 -7.50 -11.65
C GLY A 177 14.88 -6.59 -10.73
N PRO A 178 14.48 -5.41 -11.23
CA PRO A 178 13.72 -4.43 -10.45
C PRO A 178 12.38 -5.02 -9.97
N ILE A 179 11.85 -4.45 -8.90
CA ILE A 179 10.60 -4.86 -8.26
C ILE A 179 9.71 -3.65 -8.04
N SER A 180 8.39 -3.85 -8.05
CA SER A 180 7.41 -2.75 -7.99
C SER A 180 6.50 -2.80 -6.77
N GLY A 181 6.47 -3.93 -6.05
CA GLY A 181 5.56 -4.15 -4.95
C GLY A 181 6.07 -5.22 -4.01
N ILE A 182 5.70 -5.10 -2.73
CA ILE A 182 6.14 -6.00 -1.67
C ILE A 182 5.03 -6.24 -0.64
N ALA A 183 4.87 -7.48 -0.19
CA ALA A 183 3.98 -7.82 0.91
C ALA A 183 4.49 -9.01 1.72
N ALA A 184 4.51 -8.89 3.05
CA ALA A 184 4.86 -9.99 3.94
C ALA A 184 3.63 -10.88 4.20
N SER A 185 3.79 -12.21 4.09
CA SER A 185 2.70 -13.13 4.42
C SER A 185 2.35 -13.07 5.92
N PRO A 186 1.08 -12.91 6.30
CA PRO A 186 0.64 -12.98 7.69
C PRO A 186 0.85 -14.36 8.33
N LYS A 187 0.77 -15.42 7.52
CA LYS A 187 0.76 -16.83 7.97
C LYS A 187 2.08 -17.57 7.78
N HIS A 188 2.81 -17.26 6.72
CA HIS A 188 3.95 -18.06 6.27
C HIS A 188 5.26 -17.28 6.35
N PRO A 189 6.43 -17.94 6.44
CA PRO A 189 7.73 -17.30 6.68
C PRO A 189 8.33 -16.61 5.44
N TYR A 190 7.51 -16.10 4.51
CA TYR A 190 7.97 -15.44 3.30
C TYR A 190 7.36 -14.04 3.12
N LEU A 191 7.97 -13.27 2.24
CA LEU A 191 7.38 -12.11 1.58
C LEU A 191 7.24 -12.41 0.09
N VAL A 192 6.33 -11.71 -0.57
CA VAL A 192 6.13 -11.75 -2.01
C VAL A 192 6.51 -10.38 -2.55
N ALA A 193 7.29 -10.36 -3.63
CA ALA A 193 7.60 -9.15 -4.37
C ALA A 193 7.19 -9.32 -5.85
N SER A 194 6.59 -8.30 -6.47
CA SER A 194 6.33 -8.29 -7.91
C SER A 194 7.57 -7.82 -8.66
N ALA A 195 7.94 -8.54 -9.71
CA ALA A 195 8.96 -8.06 -10.64
C ALA A 195 8.40 -6.86 -11.43
N ALA A 196 9.20 -5.82 -11.63
CA ALA A 196 8.84 -4.63 -12.41
C ALA A 196 9.17 -4.77 -13.91
N ASP A 197 9.89 -5.84 -14.30
CA ASP A 197 10.37 -6.09 -15.66
C ASP A 197 9.77 -7.35 -16.31
N ALA A 198 8.96 -8.12 -15.56
CA ALA A 198 8.32 -9.34 -16.06
C ALA A 198 7.00 -9.65 -15.31
N PRO A 199 6.04 -10.35 -15.94
CA PRO A 199 4.82 -10.82 -15.29
C PRO A 199 5.09 -12.01 -14.36
N LEU A 200 5.81 -11.77 -13.26
CA LEU A 200 6.10 -12.79 -12.25
C LEU A 200 6.23 -12.22 -10.84
N LEU A 201 6.12 -13.10 -9.86
CA LEU A 201 6.34 -12.82 -8.45
C LEU A 201 7.58 -13.56 -7.94
N TYR A 202 8.39 -12.89 -7.12
CA TYR A 202 9.44 -13.48 -6.31
C TYR A 202 8.90 -13.84 -4.92
N VAL A 203 9.07 -15.09 -4.50
CA VAL A 203 8.78 -15.53 -3.14
C VAL A 203 10.09 -15.61 -2.38
N VAL A 204 10.26 -14.75 -1.37
CA VAL A 204 11.52 -14.59 -0.62
C VAL A 204 11.34 -15.05 0.81
N ASP A 205 12.20 -15.94 1.27
CA ASP A 205 12.21 -16.40 2.65
C ASP A 205 12.69 -15.30 3.61
N ARG A 206 11.92 -15.00 4.66
CA ARG A 206 12.23 -13.90 5.60
C ARG A 206 13.33 -14.26 6.61
N GLN A 207 13.74 -15.51 6.69
CA GLN A 207 14.77 -15.95 7.63
C GLN A 207 16.11 -16.13 6.93
N SER A 208 16.12 -16.88 5.82
CA SER A 208 17.33 -17.13 5.03
C SER A 208 17.63 -16.04 4.01
N HIS A 209 16.68 -15.13 3.76
CA HIS A 209 16.80 -14.01 2.81
C HIS A 209 17.12 -14.49 1.38
N ARG A 210 16.54 -15.63 0.99
CA ARG A 210 16.72 -16.24 -0.33
C ARG A 210 15.41 -16.33 -1.08
N ILE A 211 15.50 -16.16 -2.39
CA ILE A 211 14.39 -16.45 -3.30
C ILE A 211 14.15 -17.97 -3.29
N ARG A 212 12.96 -18.37 -2.87
CA ARG A 212 12.53 -19.77 -2.81
C ARG A 212 11.82 -20.22 -4.08
N GLN A 213 11.10 -19.29 -4.70
CA GLN A 213 10.24 -19.58 -5.84
C GLN A 213 10.07 -18.34 -6.70
N ARG A 214 9.89 -18.57 -8.00
CA ARG A 214 9.39 -17.58 -8.96
C ARG A 214 8.05 -18.08 -9.48
N ILE A 215 7.02 -17.25 -9.40
CA ILE A 215 5.66 -17.61 -9.83
C ILE A 215 5.34 -16.77 -11.07
N LYS A 216 5.20 -17.42 -12.23
CA LYS A 216 4.76 -16.74 -13.45
C LYS A 216 3.27 -16.39 -13.32
N LEU A 217 2.92 -15.17 -13.68
CA LEU A 217 1.54 -14.70 -13.78
C LEU A 217 1.03 -14.99 -15.20
N ALA A 218 0.39 -16.15 -15.38
CA ALA A 218 0.02 -16.61 -16.72
C ALA A 218 -1.03 -15.72 -17.42
N GLY A 219 -1.90 -15.08 -16.64
CA GLY A 219 -2.91 -14.14 -17.14
C GLY A 219 -2.41 -12.74 -17.44
N HIS A 220 -1.12 -12.43 -17.15
CA HIS A 220 -0.55 -11.10 -17.32
C HIS A 220 0.44 -11.09 -18.48
N GLN A 221 0.35 -10.06 -19.32
CA GLN A 221 1.34 -9.73 -20.35
C GLN A 221 2.31 -8.65 -19.87
N GLN A 222 1.94 -7.87 -18.86
CA GLN A 222 2.76 -6.82 -18.27
C GLN A 222 3.14 -7.14 -16.82
N PRO A 223 4.18 -6.50 -16.27
CA PRO A 223 4.50 -6.57 -14.85
C PRO A 223 3.31 -6.12 -13.98
N CYS A 224 3.12 -6.78 -12.84
CA CYS A 224 2.24 -6.28 -11.79
C CYS A 224 2.89 -5.13 -11.04
N GLN A 225 2.09 -4.27 -10.43
CA GLN A 225 2.60 -3.19 -9.59
C GLN A 225 2.38 -3.47 -8.10
N VAL A 226 1.24 -4.04 -7.72
CA VAL A 226 0.89 -4.20 -6.31
C VAL A 226 0.58 -5.65 -5.97
N VAL A 227 1.07 -6.08 -4.80
CA VAL A 227 0.64 -7.32 -4.15
C VAL A 227 0.05 -7.01 -2.77
N ARG A 228 -1.05 -7.67 -2.42
CA ARG A 228 -1.73 -7.51 -1.11
C ARG A 228 -2.16 -8.86 -0.55
N PHE A 229 -1.86 -9.09 0.72
CA PHE A 229 -2.48 -10.17 1.47
C PHE A 229 -3.80 -9.69 2.09
N SER A 230 -4.79 -10.56 2.11
CA SER A 230 -5.91 -10.47 3.04
C SER A 230 -5.40 -10.45 4.49
N ALA A 231 -6.13 -9.82 5.40
CA ALA A 231 -5.70 -9.64 6.79
C ALA A 231 -5.46 -10.99 7.51
N ASN A 232 -6.23 -12.03 7.18
CA ASN A 232 -6.04 -13.38 7.71
C ASN A 232 -4.97 -14.20 6.95
N GLY A 233 -4.42 -13.66 5.85
CA GLY A 233 -3.41 -14.31 5.02
C GLY A 233 -3.93 -15.48 4.18
N GLU A 234 -5.25 -15.66 4.02
CA GLU A 234 -5.85 -16.76 3.22
C GLU A 234 -5.87 -16.52 1.72
N ARG A 235 -5.66 -15.26 1.34
CA ARG A 235 -5.63 -14.79 -0.04
C ARG A 235 -4.48 -13.82 -0.23
N LEU A 236 -3.88 -13.90 -1.40
CA LEU A 236 -3.03 -12.87 -1.99
C LEU A 236 -3.69 -12.43 -3.30
N VAL A 237 -3.62 -11.13 -3.59
CA VAL A 237 -3.88 -10.60 -4.93
C VAL A 237 -2.60 -10.01 -5.50
N ALA A 238 -2.31 -10.30 -6.76
CA ALA A 238 -1.39 -9.55 -7.60
C ALA A 238 -2.21 -8.67 -8.55
N ILE A 239 -1.93 -7.38 -8.56
CA ILE A 239 -2.68 -6.35 -9.26
C ILE A 239 -1.77 -5.83 -10.38
N GLY A 240 -2.29 -5.84 -11.62
CA GLY A 240 -1.63 -5.19 -12.76
C GLY A 240 -1.44 -3.68 -12.55
N ASP A 241 -0.84 -3.01 -13.51
CA ASP A 241 -0.89 -1.54 -13.64
C ASP A 241 -1.44 -1.18 -15.01
N GLN A 242 -0.63 -1.20 -16.07
CA GLN A 242 -1.10 -0.91 -17.42
C GLN A 242 -1.95 -2.04 -18.05
N GLU A 243 -2.29 -3.07 -17.28
CA GLU A 243 -3.09 -4.21 -17.70
C GLU A 243 -4.28 -4.40 -16.75
N PRO A 244 -5.53 -4.41 -17.25
CA PRO A 244 -6.75 -4.45 -16.43
C PRO A 244 -7.06 -5.86 -15.92
N VAL A 245 -6.08 -6.50 -15.26
CA VAL A 245 -6.19 -7.87 -14.74
C VAL A 245 -5.58 -7.97 -13.35
N ILE A 246 -6.23 -8.79 -12.51
CA ILE A 246 -5.66 -9.25 -11.25
C ILE A 246 -5.54 -10.77 -11.25
N THR A 247 -4.60 -11.32 -10.50
CA THR A 247 -4.54 -12.75 -10.18
C THR A 247 -4.74 -12.95 -8.69
N LEU A 248 -5.66 -13.83 -8.32
CA LEU A 248 -5.87 -14.26 -6.94
C LEU A 248 -5.13 -15.57 -6.66
N PHE A 249 -4.61 -15.69 -5.44
CA PHE A 249 -3.95 -16.88 -4.93
C PHE A 249 -4.53 -17.29 -3.57
N ASP A 250 -4.39 -18.58 -3.24
CA ASP A 250 -4.58 -19.05 -1.86
C ASP A 250 -3.36 -18.73 -0.96
N ASP A 251 -3.40 -19.20 0.29
CA ASP A 251 -2.31 -18.98 1.26
C ASP A 251 -1.02 -19.73 0.93
N LEU A 252 -1.09 -20.77 0.09
CA LEU A 252 0.07 -21.51 -0.40
C LEU A 252 0.57 -21.01 -1.75
N LEU A 253 0.04 -19.88 -2.23
CA LEU A 253 0.37 -19.26 -3.51
C LEU A 253 -0.02 -20.10 -4.73
N ASN A 254 -1.03 -20.96 -4.62
CA ASN A 254 -1.65 -21.58 -5.79
C ASN A 254 -2.59 -20.56 -6.46
N PRO A 255 -2.52 -20.37 -7.79
CA PRO A 255 -3.40 -19.44 -8.49
C PRO A 255 -4.84 -19.96 -8.43
N LEU A 256 -5.75 -19.10 -7.99
CA LEU A 256 -7.20 -19.35 -7.94
C LEU A 256 -7.90 -18.88 -9.21
N GLY A 257 -7.32 -17.91 -9.92
CA GLY A 257 -7.81 -17.42 -11.20
C GLY A 257 -7.46 -15.97 -11.45
N ASP A 258 -7.60 -15.59 -12.72
CA ASP A 258 -7.43 -14.22 -13.19
C ASP A 258 -8.80 -13.55 -13.36
N ILE A 259 -8.92 -12.30 -12.95
CA ILE A 259 -10.16 -11.52 -13.03
C ILE A 259 -9.87 -10.21 -13.75
N GLN A 260 -10.65 -9.94 -14.80
CA GLN A 260 -10.61 -8.65 -15.49
C GLN A 260 -11.25 -7.57 -14.62
N VAL A 261 -10.59 -6.41 -14.54
CA VAL A 261 -10.99 -5.25 -13.75
C VAL A 261 -11.06 -4.01 -14.65
N GLY A 262 -11.25 -2.81 -14.09
CA GLY A 262 -11.18 -1.57 -14.86
C GLY A 262 -9.74 -1.22 -15.26
N ASN A 263 -9.59 -0.19 -16.08
CA ASN A 263 -8.30 0.25 -16.60
C ASN A 263 -7.43 0.88 -15.52
N LYS A 264 -6.12 0.63 -15.66
CA LYS A 264 -5.08 1.09 -14.74
C LYS A 264 -5.42 0.78 -13.27
N PRO A 265 -5.64 -0.51 -12.91
CA PRO A 265 -5.79 -0.87 -11.51
C PRO A 265 -4.50 -0.52 -10.76
N MET A 266 -4.61 0.08 -9.57
CA MET A 266 -3.43 0.51 -8.81
C MET A 266 -3.31 -0.29 -7.51
N ASP A 267 -4.23 -0.08 -6.57
CA ASP A 267 -4.28 -0.81 -5.31
C ASP A 267 -5.70 -1.32 -4.99
N GLY A 268 -5.81 -2.12 -3.95
CA GLY A 268 -7.07 -2.70 -3.50
C GLY A 268 -7.06 -3.10 -2.04
N CYS A 269 -8.25 -3.37 -1.50
CA CYS A 269 -8.40 -3.85 -0.14
C CYS A 269 -9.41 -4.99 -0.04
N PHE A 270 -9.09 -5.95 0.83
CA PHE A 270 -10.01 -6.99 1.25
C PHE A 270 -10.95 -6.45 2.32
N SER A 271 -12.21 -6.83 2.22
CA SER A 271 -13.18 -6.71 3.33
C SER A 271 -12.75 -7.57 4.52
N ALA A 272 -13.13 -7.16 5.73
CA ALA A 272 -12.72 -7.84 6.96
C ALA A 272 -13.22 -9.30 7.07
N ASP A 273 -14.34 -9.62 6.42
CA ASP A 273 -14.90 -10.98 6.37
C ASP A 273 -14.33 -11.82 5.20
N ASN A 274 -13.39 -11.26 4.43
CA ASN A 274 -12.76 -11.86 3.25
C ASN A 274 -13.75 -12.36 2.18
N ARG A 275 -14.91 -11.71 2.04
CA ARG A 275 -15.89 -12.03 0.98
C ARG A 275 -15.80 -11.12 -0.23
N THR A 276 -15.33 -9.90 -0.03
CA THR A 276 -15.18 -8.89 -1.08
C THR A 276 -13.75 -8.40 -1.17
N LEU A 277 -13.26 -8.24 -2.41
CA LEU A 277 -12.05 -7.49 -2.75
C LEU A 277 -12.47 -6.26 -3.57
N LEU A 278 -11.98 -5.09 -3.18
CA LEU A 278 -12.10 -3.88 -4.00
C LEU A 278 -10.79 -3.60 -4.71
N ILE A 279 -10.84 -3.21 -5.97
CA ILE A 279 -9.70 -2.69 -6.74
C ILE A 279 -10.03 -1.27 -7.19
N ALA A 280 -9.15 -0.31 -6.91
CA ALA A 280 -9.24 1.03 -7.46
C ALA A 280 -8.70 1.03 -8.90
N ASN A 281 -9.55 1.41 -9.85
CA ASN A 281 -9.21 1.54 -11.26
C ASN A 281 -8.90 3.02 -11.54
N GLU A 282 -7.64 3.45 -11.36
CA GLU A 282 -7.22 4.85 -11.46
C GLU A 282 -7.54 5.43 -12.84
N GLY A 283 -7.39 4.63 -13.90
CA GLY A 283 -7.59 5.07 -15.28
C GLY A 283 -9.05 5.32 -15.64
N ASP A 284 -9.98 4.67 -14.94
CA ASP A 284 -11.41 4.77 -15.20
C ASP A 284 -12.16 5.66 -14.18
N GLY A 285 -11.53 6.00 -13.05
CA GLY A 285 -12.24 6.66 -11.94
C GLY A 285 -13.32 5.77 -11.32
N THR A 286 -13.13 4.45 -11.34
CA THR A 286 -14.09 3.45 -10.83
C THR A 286 -13.45 2.51 -9.82
N LEU A 287 -14.28 1.73 -9.12
CA LEU A 287 -13.84 0.57 -8.34
C LEU A 287 -14.31 -0.71 -9.02
N SER A 288 -13.51 -1.77 -9.00
CA SER A 288 -14.00 -3.12 -9.28
C SER A 288 -14.37 -3.81 -7.97
N VAL A 289 -15.65 -4.12 -7.76
CA VAL A 289 -16.15 -4.85 -6.59
C VAL A 289 -16.18 -6.34 -6.92
N ILE A 290 -15.31 -7.13 -6.30
CA ILE A 290 -15.12 -8.54 -6.61
C ILE A 290 -15.71 -9.40 -5.49
N ASP A 291 -16.59 -10.33 -5.84
CA ASP A 291 -17.10 -11.37 -4.95
C ASP A 291 -16.11 -12.54 -4.97
N LEU A 292 -15.45 -12.80 -3.83
CA LEU A 292 -14.39 -13.80 -3.71
C LEU A 292 -14.91 -15.25 -3.65
N GLN A 293 -16.21 -15.44 -3.46
CA GLN A 293 -16.82 -16.77 -3.58
C GLN A 293 -17.14 -17.08 -5.05
N LYS A 294 -17.64 -16.09 -5.79
CA LYS A 294 -17.96 -16.22 -7.22
C LYS A 294 -16.75 -16.02 -8.13
N MET A 295 -15.67 -15.45 -7.61
CA MET A 295 -14.44 -15.13 -8.34
C MET A 295 -14.70 -14.23 -9.56
N GLN A 296 -15.52 -13.19 -9.39
CA GLN A 296 -15.85 -12.27 -10.47
C GLN A 296 -16.21 -10.87 -9.96
N VAL A 297 -16.07 -9.87 -10.83
CA VAL A 297 -16.60 -8.51 -10.60
C VAL A 297 -18.12 -8.56 -10.57
N VAL A 298 -18.73 -7.99 -9.54
CA VAL A 298 -20.19 -7.92 -9.34
C VAL A 298 -20.74 -6.49 -9.44
N ALA A 299 -19.89 -5.47 -9.34
CA ALA A 299 -20.24 -4.08 -9.56
C ALA A 299 -19.00 -3.24 -9.93
N THR A 300 -19.24 -2.15 -10.66
CA THR A 300 -18.19 -1.19 -11.04
C THR A 300 -18.64 0.26 -10.75
N PRO A 301 -18.78 0.65 -9.46
CA PRO A 301 -19.21 2.00 -9.11
C PRO A 301 -18.14 3.04 -9.46
N THR A 302 -18.58 4.24 -9.80
CA THR A 302 -17.68 5.41 -9.93
C THR A 302 -17.18 5.83 -8.54
N ALA A 303 -15.88 6.11 -8.44
CA ALA A 303 -15.25 6.65 -7.24
C ALA A 303 -14.17 7.65 -7.66
N GLY A 304 -14.52 8.93 -7.63
CA GLY A 304 -13.60 10.02 -7.97
C GLY A 304 -13.26 10.11 -9.46
N THR A 305 -12.13 10.76 -9.75
CA THR A 305 -11.60 10.95 -11.10
C THR A 305 -10.54 9.90 -11.44
N GLY A 306 -9.77 9.46 -10.44
CA GLY A 306 -8.79 8.38 -10.54
C GLY A 306 -8.28 8.03 -9.16
N CYS A 307 -8.98 7.12 -8.49
CA CYS A 307 -8.55 6.56 -7.21
C CYS A 307 -7.32 5.67 -7.40
N GLU A 308 -6.32 5.86 -6.54
CA GLU A 308 -5.10 5.04 -6.52
C GLU A 308 -5.20 3.95 -5.46
N VAL A 309 -5.64 4.32 -4.25
CA VAL A 309 -5.74 3.41 -3.11
C VAL A 309 -7.02 3.65 -2.32
N LEU A 310 -7.54 2.59 -1.70
CA LEU A 310 -8.67 2.65 -0.80
C LEU A 310 -8.58 1.62 0.32
N SER A 311 -9.18 1.91 1.46
CA SER A 311 -9.23 1.00 2.59
C SER A 311 -10.50 1.16 3.43
N TYR A 312 -11.01 0.05 3.95
CA TYR A 312 -12.09 0.06 4.93
C TYR A 312 -11.57 0.57 6.28
N PHE A 313 -12.46 1.22 7.04
CA PHE A 313 -12.22 1.50 8.44
C PHE A 313 -13.40 1.16 9.32
N HIS A 314 -13.06 0.81 10.55
CA HIS A 314 -13.99 0.75 11.66
C HIS A 314 -13.32 1.37 12.88
N ILE A 315 -13.98 2.32 13.53
CA ILE A 315 -13.47 3.01 14.73
C ILE A 315 -14.35 2.62 15.93
N LYS A 316 -13.72 2.43 17.08
CA LYS A 316 -14.41 2.12 18.33
C LYS A 316 -15.10 3.34 18.92
#